data_AF-A0A1H2DS81-F1
#
_entry.id   AF-A0A1H2DS81-F1
#
_cell.length_a   1.000
_cell.length_b   1.000
_cell.length_c   1.000
_cell.angle_alpha   90.00
_cell.angle_beta   90.00
_cell.angle_gamma   90.00
#
_symmetry.space_group_name_H-M   'P 1'
#
loop_
_entity.id
_entity.type
_entity.pdbx_description
1 polymer ?
#
loop_
_entity_poly.entity_id
_entity_poly.type
_entity_poly.pdbx_seq_one_letter_code
_entity_poly.pdbx_strand_id
1 'polypeptide(L)'
;MSDEKDIMTQDKDEMTQPATKQIGIRMLPGEHTGQPLYSNCSTVNGGQGVVLVDFGFLDPQSLNALNRMARSGEKLPDVVNVKLSSRMAISIDTAHHLSQQLNQLLGTRLSAAVTHQGQKNTNEPSMQPGSNTLGEDGLDTQKNDKSGFRFPWSKKTH
;
A
#
# COMPACT_ATOMS: atom_id res chain seq x y z
N MET A 1 72.15 20.92 -29.06
CA MET A 1 71.44 19.91 -29.87
C MET A 1 71.27 18.72 -28.94
N SER A 2 70.30 18.73 -28.01
CA SER A 2 68.85 18.61 -28.24
C SER A 2 68.58 17.24 -28.90
N ASP A 3 67.89 16.26 -28.32
CA ASP A 3 66.78 16.32 -27.38
C ASP A 3 66.65 15.03 -26.56
N GLU A 4 66.39 15.21 -25.27
CA GLU A 4 65.70 14.30 -24.38
C GLU A 4 64.21 14.31 -24.77
N LYS A 5 63.64 13.13 -25.10
CA LYS A 5 62.20 12.92 -25.05
C LYS A 5 61.88 11.55 -24.48
N ASP A 6 61.86 11.57 -23.16
CA ASP A 6 60.95 10.82 -22.32
C ASP A 6 59.52 10.93 -22.91
N ILE A 7 58.97 9.82 -23.40
CA ILE A 7 57.53 9.70 -23.65
C ILE A 7 57.09 8.49 -22.85
N MET A 8 56.76 8.77 -21.59
CA MET A 8 55.85 7.96 -20.80
C MET A 8 54.61 7.67 -21.65
N THR A 9 54.48 6.42 -22.07
CA THR A 9 53.20 5.91 -22.56
C THR A 9 52.30 5.81 -21.34
N GLN A 10 51.53 6.87 -21.14
CA GLN A 10 50.47 6.96 -20.15
C GLN A 10 49.43 5.91 -20.55
N ASP A 11 49.50 4.72 -19.94
CA ASP A 11 48.36 3.82 -19.83
C ASP A 11 47.27 4.61 -19.12
N LYS A 12 46.42 5.23 -19.95
CA LYS A 12 45.20 5.87 -19.52
C LYS A 12 44.26 4.73 -19.21
N ASP A 13 44.44 4.17 -18.02
CA ASP A 13 43.50 3.24 -17.39
C ASP A 13 42.20 4.03 -17.27
N GLU A 14 41.38 3.94 -18.33
CA GLU A 14 40.00 4.36 -18.32
C GLU A 14 39.37 3.61 -17.16
N MET A 15 39.20 4.33 -16.05
CA MET A 15 38.44 3.91 -14.90
C MET A 15 36.98 3.79 -15.34
N THR A 16 36.71 2.73 -16.10
CA THR A 16 35.39 2.27 -16.52
C THR A 16 34.71 1.91 -15.21
N GLN A 17 33.91 2.85 -14.71
CA GLN A 17 33.07 2.61 -13.55
C GLN A 17 32.34 1.29 -13.82
N PRO A 18 32.40 0.31 -12.90
CA PRO A 18 31.75 -0.97 -13.12
C PRO A 18 30.27 -0.70 -13.34
N ALA A 19 29.82 -0.83 -14.59
CA ALA A 19 28.43 -0.64 -14.95
C ALA A 19 27.61 -1.63 -14.12
N THR A 20 26.78 -1.10 -13.23
CA THR A 20 25.91 -1.90 -12.38
C THR A 20 24.92 -2.64 -13.25
N LYS A 21 25.16 -3.93 -13.48
CA LYS A 21 24.25 -4.78 -14.25
C LYS A 21 23.01 -5.07 -13.41
N GLN A 22 21.87 -4.59 -13.85
CA GLN A 22 20.58 -4.91 -13.25
C GLN A 22 20.16 -6.32 -13.68
N ILE A 23 19.99 -7.22 -12.71
CA ILE A 23 19.49 -8.58 -12.95
C ILE A 23 18.01 -8.63 -12.59
N GLY A 24 17.18 -9.04 -13.54
CA GLY A 24 15.77 -9.31 -13.30
C GLY A 24 15.58 -10.69 -12.66
N ILE A 25 15.06 -10.73 -11.44
CA ILE A 25 14.70 -11.98 -10.75
C ILE A 25 13.23 -12.26 -11.02
N ARG A 26 12.89 -13.48 -11.47
CA ARG A 26 11.51 -13.95 -11.61
C ARG A 26 11.31 -15.20 -10.76
N MET A 27 10.24 -15.22 -9.99
CA MET A 27 9.81 -16.39 -9.23
C MET A 27 8.95 -17.27 -10.14
N LEU A 28 9.23 -18.57 -10.15
CA LEU A 28 8.39 -19.58 -10.79
C LEU A 28 7.56 -20.31 -9.72
N PRO A 29 6.33 -20.74 -10.00
CA PRO A 29 5.53 -21.48 -9.05
C PRO A 29 6.22 -22.79 -8.63
N GLY A 30 6.28 -23.05 -7.32
CA GLY A 30 6.66 -24.34 -6.76
C GLY A 30 5.44 -25.24 -6.53
N GLU A 31 5.68 -26.47 -6.07
CA GLU A 31 4.67 -27.52 -5.88
C GLU A 31 3.45 -27.08 -5.04
N HIS A 32 3.67 -26.23 -4.03
CA HIS A 32 2.63 -25.76 -3.12
C HIS A 32 2.21 -24.29 -3.34
N THR A 33 2.64 -23.65 -4.42
CA THR A 33 2.31 -22.24 -4.71
C THR A 33 1.29 -22.07 -5.84
N GLY A 34 0.71 -23.18 -6.34
CA GLY A 34 -0.28 -23.15 -7.41
C GLY A 34 -1.60 -22.48 -7.04
N GLN A 35 -1.90 -22.38 -5.73
CA GLN A 35 -3.04 -21.63 -5.21
C GLN A 35 -2.58 -20.73 -4.05
N PRO A 36 -3.02 -19.46 -4.01
CA PRO A 36 -2.69 -18.57 -2.90
C PRO A 36 -3.37 -19.05 -1.61
N LEU A 37 -2.61 -19.08 -0.52
CA LEU A 37 -3.15 -19.30 0.82
C LEU A 37 -3.65 -17.97 1.38
N TYR A 38 -4.91 -17.94 1.80
CA TYR A 38 -5.47 -16.77 2.47
C TYR A 38 -5.13 -16.78 3.98
N SER A 39 -4.79 -15.60 4.49
CA SER A 39 -4.42 -15.36 5.89
C SER A 39 -4.95 -14.01 6.30
N ASN A 40 -5.56 -13.91 7.48
CA ASN A 40 -6.07 -12.64 8.04
C ASN A 40 -5.34 -12.23 9.32
N CYS A 41 -4.39 -13.03 9.78
CA CYS A 41 -3.49 -12.70 10.85
C CYS A 41 -2.07 -13.17 10.52
N SER A 42 -1.09 -12.52 11.11
CA SER A 42 0.31 -12.90 10.96
C SER A 42 1.06 -12.64 12.26
N THR A 43 2.05 -13.47 12.57
CA THR A 43 2.99 -13.23 13.67
C THR A 43 4.42 -13.36 13.17
N VAL A 44 5.32 -12.58 13.76
CA VAL A 44 6.73 -12.53 13.38
C VAL A 44 7.56 -12.80 14.62
N ASN A 45 8.32 -13.89 14.58
CA ASN A 45 9.16 -14.32 15.68
C ASN A 45 10.63 -14.31 15.23
N GLY A 46 11.45 -13.50 15.89
CA GLY A 46 12.89 -13.47 15.65
C GLY A 46 13.58 -14.67 16.30
N GLY A 47 14.53 -15.27 15.58
CA GLY A 47 15.42 -16.32 16.08
C GLY A 47 16.89 -16.02 15.77
N GLN A 48 17.78 -16.97 16.04
CA GLN A 48 19.20 -16.84 15.70
C GLN A 48 19.39 -16.93 14.19
N GLY A 49 19.60 -15.79 13.52
CA GLY A 49 19.92 -15.69 12.09
C GLY A 49 18.75 -15.82 11.12
N VAL A 50 17.55 -16.16 11.61
CA VAL A 50 16.32 -16.26 10.81
C VAL A 50 15.14 -15.62 11.52
N VAL A 51 14.16 -15.21 10.73
CA VAL A 51 12.85 -14.76 11.17
C VAL A 51 11.82 -15.80 10.76
N LEU A 52 10.99 -16.24 11.70
CA LEU A 52 9.83 -17.07 11.43
C LEU A 52 8.61 -16.16 11.25
N VAL A 53 7.94 -16.30 10.11
CA VAL A 53 6.69 -15.61 9.83
C VAL A 53 5.59 -16.65 9.72
N ASP A 54 4.62 -16.53 10.62
CA ASP A 54 3.42 -17.36 10.62
C ASP A 54 2.27 -16.59 10.03
N PHE A 55 1.55 -17.27 9.13
CA PHE A 55 0.33 -16.80 8.52
C PHE A 55 -0.80 -17.71 8.96
N GLY A 56 -1.85 -17.13 9.54
CA GLY A 56 -2.99 -17.87 10.05
C GLY A 56 -4.34 -17.29 9.65
N PHE A 57 -5.35 -18.09 9.91
CA PHE A 57 -6.74 -17.72 9.75
C PHE A 57 -7.46 -17.77 11.09
N LEU A 58 -7.89 -16.61 11.57
CA LEU A 58 -8.85 -16.49 12.65
C LEU A 58 -10.25 -16.51 12.05
N ASP A 59 -11.07 -17.46 12.51
CA ASP A 59 -12.43 -17.62 12.01
C ASP A 59 -13.30 -16.37 12.32
N PRO A 60 -14.09 -15.87 11.35
CA PRO A 60 -14.93 -14.69 11.56
C PRO A 60 -15.95 -14.83 12.69
N GLN A 61 -16.47 -16.03 12.96
CA GLN A 61 -17.39 -16.24 14.09
C GLN A 61 -16.65 -16.08 15.42
N SER A 62 -15.43 -16.59 15.50
CA SER A 62 -14.58 -16.41 16.69
C SER A 62 -14.24 -14.94 16.91
N LEU A 63 -13.91 -14.20 15.85
CA LEU A 63 -13.64 -12.76 15.92
C LEU A 63 -14.90 -11.96 16.34
N ASN A 64 -16.08 -12.33 15.82
CA ASN A 64 -17.34 -11.69 16.19
C ASN A 64 -17.73 -11.96 17.64
N ALA A 65 -17.53 -13.18 18.13
CA ALA A 65 -17.72 -13.52 19.53
C ALA A 65 -16.79 -12.69 20.42
N LEU A 66 -15.51 -12.57 20.05
CA LEU A 66 -14.53 -11.75 20.76
C LEU A 66 -14.95 -10.28 20.81
N ASN A 67 -15.37 -9.72 19.68
CA ASN A 67 -15.86 -8.35 19.60
C ASN A 67 -17.13 -8.12 20.45
N ARG A 68 -18.03 -9.10 20.52
CA ARG A 68 -19.22 -9.03 21.38
C ARG A 68 -18.84 -9.02 22.85
N MET A 69 -17.96 -9.92 23.28
CA MET A 69 -17.47 -9.98 24.67
C MET A 69 -16.76 -8.68 25.06
N ALA A 70 -15.91 -8.14 24.18
CA ALA A 70 -15.24 -6.86 24.38
C ALA A 70 -16.23 -5.69 24.56
N ARG A 71 -17.33 -5.68 23.80
CA ARG A 71 -18.37 -4.65 23.89
C ARG A 71 -19.29 -4.81 25.10
N SER A 72 -19.55 -6.05 25.55
CA SER A 72 -20.37 -6.31 26.73
C SER A 72 -19.61 -6.16 28.05
N GLY A 73 -18.29 -5.99 28.00
CA GLY A 73 -17.44 -5.94 29.20
C GLY A 73 -17.22 -7.31 29.84
N GLU A 74 -17.54 -8.40 29.13
CA GLU A 74 -17.23 -9.76 29.54
C GLU A 74 -15.72 -10.00 29.52
N LYS A 75 -15.25 -10.92 30.37
CA LYS A 75 -13.83 -11.27 30.43
C LYS A 75 -13.41 -11.90 29.09
N LEU A 76 -12.47 -11.25 28.41
CA LEU A 76 -11.84 -11.77 27.20
C LEU A 76 -10.93 -12.97 27.54
N PRO A 77 -10.83 -13.97 26.65
CA PRO A 77 -9.88 -15.06 26.82
C PRO A 77 -8.45 -14.53 26.75
N ASP A 78 -7.56 -15.08 27.59
CA ASP A 78 -6.14 -14.71 27.59
C ASP A 78 -5.43 -15.16 26.29
N VAL A 79 -5.96 -16.20 25.63
CA VAL A 79 -5.43 -16.77 24.39
C VAL A 79 -6.57 -17.10 23.43
N VAL A 80 -6.40 -16.74 22.16
CA VAL A 80 -7.29 -17.12 21.05
C VAL A 80 -6.54 -18.05 20.11
N ASN A 81 -7.10 -19.23 19.85
CA ASN A 81 -6.52 -20.18 18.91
C ASN A 81 -6.80 -19.74 17.47
N VAL A 82 -5.77 -19.83 16.64
CA VAL A 82 -5.80 -19.48 15.22
C VAL A 82 -5.39 -20.71 14.42
N LYS A 83 -6.01 -20.93 13.26
CA LYS A 83 -5.58 -21.99 12.34
C LYS A 83 -4.34 -21.54 11.58
N LEU A 84 -3.22 -22.24 11.71
CA LEU A 84 -2.01 -21.98 10.92
C LEU A 84 -2.25 -22.35 9.44
N SER A 85 -2.02 -21.39 8.55
CA SER A 85 -2.10 -21.58 7.09
C SER A 85 -0.74 -21.86 6.48
N SER A 86 0.29 -21.11 6.89
CA SER A 86 1.67 -21.27 6.40
C SER A 86 2.68 -20.74 7.40
N ARG A 87 3.88 -21.31 7.41
CA ARG A 87 5.04 -20.86 8.18
C ARG A 87 6.23 -20.73 7.25
N MET A 88 6.86 -19.56 7.24
CA MET A 88 8.06 -19.29 6.45
C MET A 88 9.23 -18.96 7.37
N ALA A 89 10.39 -19.57 7.12
CA ALA A 89 11.66 -19.13 7.68
C ALA A 89 12.38 -18.29 6.64
N ILE A 90 12.70 -17.04 6.98
CA ILE A 90 13.41 -16.12 6.08
C ILE A 90 14.66 -15.59 6.77
N SER A 91 15.70 -15.28 5.98
CA SER A 91 16.89 -14.61 6.51
C SER A 91 16.57 -13.19 6.99
N ILE A 92 17.40 -12.66 7.89
CA ILE A 92 17.22 -11.31 8.43
C ILE A 92 17.23 -10.23 7.32
N ASP A 93 18.12 -10.38 6.33
CA ASP A 93 18.22 -9.46 5.20
C ASP A 93 16.96 -9.50 4.33
N THR A 94 16.42 -10.71 4.11
CA THR A 94 15.17 -10.89 3.37
C THR A 94 14.00 -10.25 4.12
N ALA A 95 13.94 -10.39 5.44
CA ALA A 95 12.92 -9.73 6.26
C ALA A 95 13.00 -8.19 6.17
N HIS A 96 14.21 -7.63 6.16
CA HIS A 96 14.43 -6.20 6.00
C HIS A 96 13.97 -5.70 4.62
N HIS A 97 14.36 -6.38 3.55
CA HIS A 97 13.89 -6.05 2.20
C HIS A 97 12.37 -6.15 2.07
N LEU A 98 11.76 -7.19 2.65
CA LEU A 98 10.30 -7.35 2.67
C LEU A 98 9.61 -6.19 3.40
N SER A 99 10.14 -5.77 4.56
CA SER A 99 9.62 -4.62 5.29
C SER A 99 9.68 -3.34 4.45
N GLN A 100 10.80 -3.08 3.78
CA GLN A 100 10.94 -1.94 2.88
C GLN A 100 9.94 -1.98 1.72
N GLN A 101 9.75 -3.14 1.08
CA GLN A 101 8.80 -3.33 -0.01
C GLN A 101 7.35 -3.11 0.45
N LEU A 102 6.99 -3.62 1.63
CA LEU A 102 5.66 -3.39 2.23
C LEU A 102 5.44 -1.91 2.54
N ASN A 103 6.42 -1.24 3.14
CA ASN A 103 6.34 0.19 3.44
C ASN A 103 6.19 1.04 2.17
N GLN A 104 6.89 0.71 1.10
CA GLN A 104 6.71 1.38 -0.20
C GLN A 104 5.31 1.14 -0.78
N LEU A 105 4.80 -0.10 -0.70
CA LEU A 105 3.47 -0.45 -1.21
C LEU A 105 2.33 0.20 -0.41
N LEU A 106 2.50 0.35 0.90
CA LEU A 106 1.49 0.95 1.79
C LEU A 106 1.61 2.49 1.81
N GLY A 107 2.83 3.03 1.78
CA GLY A 107 3.11 4.46 1.77
C GLY A 107 2.62 5.15 0.49
N THR A 108 2.74 4.49 -0.66
CA THR A 108 2.19 4.99 -1.95
C THR A 108 0.66 5.13 -1.93
N ARG A 109 -0.06 4.37 -1.09
CA ARG A 109 -1.53 4.47 -0.98
C ARG A 109 -2.00 5.60 -0.06
N LEU A 110 -1.21 6.00 0.93
CA LEU A 110 -1.58 7.09 1.85
C LEU A 110 -1.43 8.48 1.18
N SER A 111 -0.51 8.64 0.23
CA SER A 111 -0.34 9.91 -0.51
C SER A 111 -1.41 10.16 -1.58
N ALA A 112 -2.17 9.15 -2.01
CA ALA A 112 -3.24 9.34 -3.00
C ALA A 112 -4.54 9.91 -2.42
N ALA A 113 -4.66 10.00 -1.09
CA ALA A 113 -5.85 10.55 -0.42
C ALA A 113 -5.77 12.07 -0.14
N VAL A 114 -4.65 12.74 -0.46
CA VAL A 114 -4.41 14.16 -0.09
C VAL A 114 -4.42 15.12 -1.30
N THR A 115 -4.93 14.70 -2.46
CA THR A 115 -4.98 15.57 -3.65
C THR A 115 -6.39 15.73 -4.22
N HIS A 116 -7.38 16.02 -3.37
CA HIS A 116 -8.67 16.55 -3.80
C HIS A 116 -9.27 17.51 -2.75
N GLN A 117 -8.53 18.54 -2.34
CA GLN A 117 -9.15 19.75 -1.76
C GLN A 117 -8.13 20.89 -1.80
N GLY A 118 -8.24 21.78 -2.78
CA GLY A 118 -7.30 22.89 -2.90
C GLY A 118 -7.40 23.72 -4.17
N GLN A 119 -8.59 23.97 -4.73
CA GLN A 119 -8.79 25.10 -5.63
C GLN A 119 -9.73 26.09 -4.96
N LYS A 120 -9.11 26.96 -4.17
CA LYS A 120 -9.72 28.09 -3.47
C LYS A 120 -9.93 29.21 -4.49
N ASN A 121 -11.20 29.43 -4.86
CA ASN A 121 -11.62 30.61 -5.62
C ASN A 121 -11.18 31.87 -4.87
N THR A 122 -10.42 32.72 -5.56
CA THR A 122 -10.17 34.10 -5.15
C THR A 122 -10.74 34.96 -6.25
N ASN A 123 -11.69 35.84 -5.90
CA ASN A 123 -11.80 37.22 -6.39
C ASN A 123 -13.09 37.84 -5.81
N GLU A 124 -12.89 38.75 -4.86
CA GLU A 124 -13.81 39.83 -4.46
C GLU A 124 -13.00 41.14 -4.55
N PRO A 125 -13.60 42.36 -4.45
CA PRO A 125 -15.01 42.78 -4.54
C PRO A 125 -15.22 44.05 -5.43
N SER A 126 -16.46 44.46 -5.72
CA SER A 126 -16.79 45.88 -6.00
C SER A 126 -18.27 46.18 -5.77
N MET A 127 -18.51 47.34 -5.18
CA MET A 127 -19.78 47.90 -4.67
C MET A 127 -20.83 48.23 -5.76
N GLN A 128 -22.13 48.10 -5.44
CA GLN A 128 -23.09 49.20 -5.16
C GLN A 128 -24.57 48.76 -5.24
N PRO A 129 -25.51 49.52 -4.63
CA PRO A 129 -26.82 49.04 -4.18
C PRO A 129 -27.96 49.32 -5.18
N GLY A 130 -29.04 48.54 -5.11
CA GLY A 130 -30.24 48.79 -5.91
C GLY A 130 -31.42 47.86 -5.59
N SER A 131 -32.30 48.35 -4.71
CA SER A 131 -33.77 48.27 -4.73
C SER A 131 -34.48 47.28 -5.70
N ASN A 132 -35.31 46.39 -5.14
CA ASN A 132 -36.78 46.28 -5.37
C ASN A 132 -37.36 44.85 -5.37
N THR A 133 -38.48 44.72 -4.64
CA THR A 133 -39.70 43.91 -4.85
C THR A 133 -39.67 42.37 -4.85
N LEU A 134 -40.27 41.82 -3.79
CA LEU A 134 -41.50 40.99 -3.73
C LEU A 134 -41.73 39.88 -4.78
N GLY A 135 -41.92 38.64 -4.32
CA GLY A 135 -42.55 37.57 -5.11
C GLY A 135 -42.42 36.18 -4.48
N GLU A 136 -43.56 35.60 -4.12
CA GLU A 136 -43.80 34.27 -3.54
C GLU A 136 -43.48 33.09 -4.47
N ASP A 137 -43.41 31.91 -3.84
CA ASP A 137 -43.73 30.56 -4.34
C ASP A 137 -42.87 29.87 -5.41
N GLY A 138 -42.49 28.62 -5.13
CA GLY A 138 -41.97 27.68 -6.14
C GLY A 138 -41.19 26.51 -5.58
N LEU A 139 -41.89 25.52 -5.03
CA LEU A 139 -41.38 24.20 -4.70
C LEU A 139 -41.08 23.44 -6.01
N ASP A 140 -39.84 23.00 -6.26
CA ASP A 140 -39.61 21.89 -7.19
C ASP A 140 -38.35 21.09 -6.84
N THR A 141 -38.58 19.79 -6.68
CA THR A 141 -37.63 18.78 -6.20
C THR A 141 -36.78 18.29 -7.36
N GLN A 142 -35.52 18.72 -7.44
CA GLN A 142 -34.57 18.19 -8.42
C GLN A 142 -34.08 16.80 -7.97
N LYS A 143 -34.62 15.74 -8.59
CA LYS A 143 -34.10 14.38 -8.53
C LYS A 143 -32.65 14.38 -9.01
N ASN A 144 -31.72 14.11 -8.11
CA ASN A 144 -30.32 13.90 -8.42
C ASN A 144 -30.10 12.41 -8.70
N ASP A 145 -30.02 12.03 -9.97
CA ASP A 145 -29.71 10.67 -10.38
C ASP A 145 -28.28 10.32 -9.94
N LYS A 146 -28.21 9.30 -9.09
CA LYS A 146 -26.97 8.78 -8.51
C LYS A 146 -26.02 8.32 -9.61
N SER A 147 -25.05 9.17 -9.93
CA SER A 147 -23.73 8.76 -10.42
C SER A 147 -23.09 7.87 -9.34
N GLY A 148 -23.41 6.58 -9.40
CA GLY A 148 -22.86 5.56 -8.51
C GLY A 148 -21.62 4.92 -9.13
N PHE A 149 -20.49 5.04 -8.45
CA PHE A 149 -19.26 4.31 -8.73
C PHE A 149 -19.57 2.83 -9.04
N ARG A 150 -19.12 2.37 -10.22
CA ARG A 150 -19.33 1.00 -10.70
C ARG A 150 -18.02 0.22 -10.65
N PHE A 151 -18.02 -0.89 -9.92
CA PHE A 151 -16.82 -1.71 -9.75
C PHE A 151 -16.48 -2.50 -11.03
N PRO A 152 -15.17 -2.67 -11.34
CA PRO A 152 -14.70 -3.26 -12.60
C PRO A 152 -15.06 -4.74 -12.82
N TRP A 153 -15.64 -5.42 -11.82
CA TRP A 153 -16.04 -6.83 -11.89
C TRP A 153 -17.57 -7.03 -11.95
N SER A 154 -18.36 -5.95 -11.97
CA SER A 154 -19.83 -6.04 -12.11
C SER A 154 -20.24 -6.33 -13.56
N LYS A 155 -20.15 -7.60 -13.97
CA LYS A 155 -20.84 -8.11 -15.16
C LYS A 155 -22.31 -8.36 -14.83
N LYS A 156 -23.20 -7.79 -15.65
CA LYS A 156 -24.62 -8.14 -15.67
C LYS A 156 -24.75 -9.48 -16.39
N THR A 157 -25.30 -10.49 -15.72
CA THR A 157 -25.86 -11.66 -16.38
C THR A 157 -27.18 -11.22 -17.04
N HIS A 158 -27.32 -11.50 -18.33
CA HIS A 158 -28.56 -11.32 -19.09
C HIS A 158 -29.04 -12.70 -19.54
#